data_AF-A0AAD9T4M1-F1
#
_entry.id   AF-A0AAD9T4M1-F1
#
_cell.length_a   1.000
_cell.length_b   1.000
_cell.length_c   1.000
_cell.angle_alpha   90.00
_cell.angle_beta   90.00
_cell.angle_gamma   90.00
#
_symmetry.space_group_name_H-M   'P 1'
#
loop_
_entity.id
_entity.type
_entity.pdbx_description
1 polymer ?
#
loop_
_entity_poly.entity_id
_entity_poly.type
_entity_poly.pdbx_seq_one_letter_code
_entity_poly.pdbx_strand_id
1 'polypeptide(L)'
;MGVLVRSQTVVTTTPVDDFPRDSYTAKRLTSNLQSILCSSSSLKSSLRPPKFSPGYTPLSWYHFSLRTIVIALLPTLAIFGAYCTWTLASCNGTFKSIFALIASEKPKFPGTEDALLTAYTDVGWLDRQLTVLVTFFAPVVDRDQGALTLFTIFAMGQFGAVWTLMVMESMRMGNRRRAVSLYVPHPGRNHCQYSFLGSIGTVGLIFQNISYTVTVPIWLLLHLFSSPVARPFPGTHASSVLLIDPWDLGILPASVTIGFIVPSILMTIPSPSPASATTHQRFIALWQAFPLWTVAAHYILRSTLRWLSHQILGQQAAGSRCQTPLGTSYLSNARHVYRFVLFLCISTHVTILALALVPHWAIPSSMPTLAHYASESLGSVYVPYLPLPSHQVSSQAEGAHTFLIWDLYIGSLAFICWAVLLYRNATTEKAIVDPTTSLPIYRELLLGERIEDGMAWRKLVGKIIMWTVIGGRSGRWRCCCGSEMRS
;
A
#
# COMPACT_ATOMS: atom_id res chain seq x y z
N MET A 1 20.77 40.78 62.62
CA MET A 1 21.53 39.91 63.56
C MET A 1 20.95 38.51 63.45
N GLY A 2 21.78 37.52 63.14
CA GLY A 2 21.37 36.11 62.99
C GLY A 2 21.37 35.61 61.54
N VAL A 3 22.56 35.51 60.94
CA VAL A 3 22.79 34.80 59.67
C VAL A 3 22.70 33.31 59.95
N LEU A 4 21.74 32.62 59.34
CA LEU A 4 21.60 31.16 59.42
C LEU A 4 22.13 30.55 58.12
N VAL A 5 23.34 30.00 58.23
CA VAL A 5 24.10 29.35 57.17
C VAL A 5 23.45 28.02 56.79
N ARG A 6 23.24 27.84 55.49
CA ARG A 6 22.70 26.65 54.83
C ARG A 6 23.80 25.59 54.69
N SER A 7 23.59 24.39 55.20
CA SER A 7 24.27 23.18 54.70
C SER A 7 23.25 22.35 53.93
N GLN A 8 23.28 22.46 52.60
CA GLN A 8 22.60 21.54 51.70
C GLN A 8 23.64 20.54 51.20
N THR A 9 23.55 19.31 51.69
CA THR A 9 24.27 18.15 51.15
C THR A 9 23.66 17.81 49.79
N VAL A 10 24.40 18.09 48.72
CA VAL A 10 24.05 17.63 47.37
C VAL A 10 24.38 16.14 47.30
N VAL A 11 23.36 15.30 47.40
CA VAL A 11 23.47 13.88 47.04
C VAL A 11 23.22 13.78 45.54
N THR A 12 24.31 13.63 44.78
CA THR A 12 24.27 13.28 43.36
C THR A 12 23.77 11.84 43.24
N THR A 13 22.47 11.65 43.04
CA THR A 13 21.92 10.36 42.65
C THR A 13 22.02 10.23 41.14
N THR A 14 22.94 9.38 40.68
CA THR A 14 22.92 8.85 39.33
C THR A 14 21.64 8.02 39.16
N PRO A 15 20.85 8.19 38.08
CA PRO A 15 19.75 7.27 37.81
C PRO A 15 20.35 5.92 37.42
N VAL A 16 20.19 4.94 38.31
CA VAL A 16 20.41 3.53 38.03
C VAL A 16 19.33 3.09 37.03
N ASP A 17 19.80 2.57 35.89
CA ASP A 17 19.00 1.93 34.86
C ASP A 17 18.29 0.68 35.43
N ASP A 18 17.09 0.85 35.98
CA ASP A 18 16.16 -0.24 36.27
C ASP A 18 15.18 -0.43 35.10
N PHE A 19 15.68 -1.02 34.03
CA PHE A 19 14.84 -1.75 33.07
C PHE A 19 15.13 -3.25 33.20
N PRO A 20 14.16 -4.08 33.59
CA PRO A 20 14.37 -5.52 33.68
C PRO A 20 14.55 -6.09 32.26
N ARG A 21 15.78 -6.55 31.98
CA ARG A 21 16.03 -7.55 30.93
C ARG A 21 15.44 -8.89 31.38
N ASP A 22 14.73 -9.52 30.46
CA ASP A 22 14.50 -10.96 30.34
C ASP A 22 14.11 -11.72 31.61
N SER A 23 12.81 -11.83 31.90
CA SER A 23 12.21 -13.02 32.57
C SER A 23 10.70 -12.86 32.84
N TYR A 24 9.89 -12.69 31.80
CA TYR A 24 8.43 -12.85 31.92
C TYR A 24 7.88 -13.72 30.80
N THR A 25 8.00 -15.05 30.94
CA THR A 25 7.05 -16.06 30.44
C THR A 25 7.53 -17.50 30.76
N ALA A 26 7.59 -17.85 32.04
CA ALA A 26 7.68 -19.27 32.44
C ALA A 26 6.98 -19.57 33.78
N LYS A 27 7.07 -18.66 34.76
CA LYS A 27 6.57 -18.93 36.12
C LYS A 27 5.04 -18.88 36.31
N ARG A 28 4.28 -18.21 35.43
CA ARG A 28 2.82 -18.09 35.59
C ARG A 28 2.01 -19.21 34.92
N LEU A 29 2.65 -19.98 34.04
CA LEU A 29 2.06 -21.19 33.42
C LEU A 29 2.30 -22.42 34.28
N THR A 30 3.42 -22.50 35.01
CA THR A 30 3.71 -23.62 35.91
C THR A 30 2.84 -23.60 37.18
N SER A 31 2.51 -22.43 37.74
CA SER A 31 1.67 -22.35 38.95
C SER A 31 0.20 -22.74 38.71
N ASN A 32 -0.34 -22.43 37.51
CA ASN A 32 -1.71 -22.80 37.15
C ASN A 32 -1.83 -24.25 36.65
N LEU A 33 -0.75 -24.85 36.14
CA LEU A 33 -0.74 -26.27 35.80
C LEU A 33 -0.57 -27.16 37.03
N GLN A 34 0.19 -26.72 38.05
CA GLN A 34 0.32 -27.46 39.31
C GLN A 34 -0.97 -27.51 40.13
N SER A 35 -1.84 -26.47 40.07
CA SER A 35 -3.14 -26.51 40.75
C SER A 35 -4.18 -27.38 40.04
N ILE A 36 -4.04 -27.60 38.72
CA ILE A 36 -4.91 -28.48 37.92
C ILE A 36 -4.44 -29.95 37.97
N LEU A 37 -3.14 -30.19 38.19
CA LEU A 37 -2.56 -31.54 38.22
C LEU A 37 -2.69 -32.27 39.57
N CYS A 38 -3.18 -31.61 40.62
CA CYS A 38 -3.36 -32.21 41.94
C CYS A 38 -4.74 -32.87 42.19
N SER A 39 -5.64 -32.89 41.20
CA SER A 39 -7.03 -33.36 41.41
C SER A 39 -7.58 -34.31 40.35
N SER A 40 -6.73 -35.10 39.67
CA SER A 40 -7.23 -36.28 38.93
C SER A 40 -6.16 -37.36 38.69
N SER A 41 -6.20 -38.42 39.50
CA SER A 41 -5.40 -39.62 39.29
C SER A 41 -5.92 -40.53 38.16
N SER A 42 -7.04 -40.19 37.49
CA SER A 42 -7.63 -41.03 36.43
C SER A 42 -7.39 -40.57 34.98
N LEU A 43 -6.73 -39.42 34.74
CA LEU A 43 -6.49 -38.88 33.39
C LEU A 43 -5.11 -39.23 32.78
N LYS A 44 -4.24 -39.93 33.52
CA LYS A 44 -2.88 -40.26 33.07
C LYS A 44 -2.79 -41.33 31.97
N SER A 45 -3.89 -42.04 31.63
CA SER A 45 -3.87 -43.07 30.58
C SER A 45 -4.27 -42.58 29.18
N SER A 46 -4.81 -41.35 29.04
CA SER A 46 -5.36 -40.86 27.76
C SER A 46 -4.47 -39.84 27.01
N LEU A 47 -3.33 -39.44 27.57
CA LEU A 47 -2.37 -38.52 26.93
C LEU A 47 -1.19 -39.29 26.35
N ARG A 48 -1.45 -40.21 25.41
CA ARG A 48 -0.41 -40.59 24.46
C ARG A 48 -0.42 -39.55 23.34
N PRO A 49 0.68 -38.81 23.09
CA PRO A 49 0.77 -38.01 21.89
C PRO A 49 0.53 -38.93 20.68
N PRO A 50 -0.25 -38.52 19.67
CA PRO A 50 -0.43 -39.32 18.48
C PRO A 50 0.96 -39.63 17.91
N LYS A 51 1.22 -40.92 17.65
CA LYS A 51 2.44 -41.36 16.97
C LYS A 51 2.50 -40.62 15.64
N PHE A 52 3.39 -39.64 15.53
CA PHE A 52 3.76 -39.04 14.25
C PHE A 52 4.29 -40.18 13.38
N SER A 53 3.56 -40.51 12.31
CA SER A 53 4.03 -41.49 11.33
C SER A 53 5.27 -40.94 10.63
N PRO A 54 6.44 -41.59 10.73
CA PRO A 54 7.63 -41.17 10.02
C PRO A 54 7.56 -41.76 8.62
N GLY A 55 6.83 -41.10 7.71
CA GLY A 55 6.50 -41.68 6.40
C GLY A 55 6.63 -40.73 5.21
N TYR A 56 7.16 -39.52 5.40
CA TYR A 56 7.33 -38.60 4.27
C TYR A 56 8.71 -37.94 4.31
N THR A 57 9.66 -38.53 3.59
CA THR A 57 10.86 -37.86 3.12
C THR A 57 10.52 -37.23 1.76
N PRO A 58 10.37 -35.90 1.66
CA PRO A 58 10.10 -35.27 0.37
C PRO A 58 11.26 -35.58 -0.60
N LEU A 59 10.92 -35.99 -1.83
CA LEU A 59 11.89 -36.30 -2.87
C LEU A 59 12.76 -35.06 -3.21
N SER A 60 14.05 -35.31 -3.43
CA SER A 60 15.15 -34.34 -3.60
C SER A 60 15.16 -33.56 -4.94
N TRP A 61 14.02 -33.29 -5.58
CA TRP A 61 13.98 -32.55 -6.85
C TRP A 61 13.44 -31.14 -6.65
N TYR A 62 14.36 -30.16 -6.62
CA TYR A 62 14.20 -28.70 -6.70
C TYR A 62 12.80 -28.11 -6.40
N HIS A 63 12.34 -28.20 -5.15
CA HIS A 63 11.23 -27.35 -4.69
C HIS A 63 11.79 -25.97 -4.31
N PHE A 64 11.89 -25.06 -5.28
CA PHE A 64 12.09 -23.64 -4.94
C PHE A 64 10.91 -23.20 -4.07
N SER A 65 11.21 -22.80 -2.82
CA SER A 65 10.16 -22.28 -1.95
C SER A 65 9.53 -21.05 -2.62
N LEU A 66 8.20 -20.86 -2.52
CA LEU A 66 7.55 -19.67 -3.07
C LEU A 66 8.22 -18.37 -2.58
N ARG A 67 8.76 -18.39 -1.35
CA ARG A 67 9.53 -17.27 -0.82
C ARG A 67 10.80 -16.99 -1.64
N THR A 68 11.56 -18.03 -1.99
CA THR A 68 12.75 -17.93 -2.85
C THR A 68 12.37 -17.39 -4.23
N ILE A 69 11.27 -17.88 -4.82
CA ILE A 69 10.77 -17.40 -6.11
C ILE A 69 10.46 -15.90 -6.05
N VAL A 70 9.70 -15.46 -5.05
CA VAL A 70 9.33 -14.04 -4.92
C VAL A 70 10.55 -13.16 -4.62
N ILE A 71 11.48 -13.61 -3.77
CA ILE A 71 12.73 -12.88 -3.48
C ILE A 71 13.58 -12.70 -4.75
N ALA A 72 13.62 -13.70 -5.64
CA ALA A 72 14.32 -13.59 -6.92
C ALA A 72 13.54 -12.74 -7.94
N LEU A 73 12.21 -12.84 -7.96
CA LEU A 73 11.37 -12.17 -8.94
C LEU A 73 11.29 -10.65 -8.72
N LEU A 74 11.21 -10.18 -7.47
CA LEU A 74 11.11 -8.75 -7.17
C LEU A 74 12.26 -7.89 -7.76
N PRO A 75 13.55 -8.23 -7.58
CA PRO A 75 14.64 -7.47 -8.22
C PRO A 75 14.63 -7.62 -9.75
N THR A 76 14.25 -8.78 -10.30
CA THR A 76 14.07 -8.93 -11.75
C THR A 76 12.99 -7.99 -12.29
N LEU A 77 11.87 -7.86 -11.57
CA LEU A 77 10.80 -6.92 -11.93
C LEU A 77 11.26 -5.46 -11.81
N ALA A 78 12.08 -5.10 -10.82
CA ALA A 78 12.65 -3.74 -10.74
C ALA A 78 13.57 -3.42 -11.93
N ILE A 79 14.43 -4.36 -12.32
CA ILE A 79 15.34 -4.19 -13.48
C ILE A 79 14.53 -4.11 -14.78
N PHE A 80 13.57 -5.01 -14.97
CA PHE A 80 12.69 -5.01 -16.13
C PHE A 80 11.82 -3.74 -16.18
N GLY A 81 11.34 -3.29 -15.02
CA GLY A 81 10.64 -2.02 -14.87
C GLY A 81 11.49 -0.83 -15.30
N ALA A 82 12.74 -0.76 -14.85
CA ALA A 82 13.68 0.31 -15.23
C ALA A 82 13.93 0.31 -16.75
N TYR A 83 14.02 -0.88 -17.36
CA TYR A 83 14.12 -1.00 -18.81
C TYR A 83 12.87 -0.47 -19.52
N CYS A 84 11.67 -0.93 -19.14
CA CYS A 84 10.41 -0.54 -19.78
C CYS A 84 10.01 0.91 -19.58
N THR A 85 10.52 1.58 -18.53
CA THR A 85 10.23 2.99 -18.23
C THR A 85 11.37 3.89 -18.67
N TRP A 86 12.52 3.82 -18.01
CA TRP A 86 13.65 4.73 -18.24
C TRP A 86 14.36 4.47 -19.56
N THR A 87 14.78 3.23 -19.82
CA THR A 87 15.52 2.92 -21.06
C THR A 87 14.64 3.16 -22.28
N LEU A 88 13.38 2.72 -22.24
CA LEU A 88 12.46 2.92 -23.35
C LEU A 88 12.18 4.41 -23.60
N ALA A 89 11.90 5.21 -22.56
CA ALA A 89 11.67 6.65 -22.70
C ALA A 89 12.91 7.44 -23.16
N SER A 90 14.11 6.96 -22.84
CA SER A 90 15.36 7.48 -23.39
C SER A 90 15.53 7.14 -24.87
N CYS A 91 15.24 5.89 -25.26
CA CYS A 91 15.45 5.41 -26.63
C CYS A 91 14.39 5.91 -27.61
N ASN A 92 13.13 6.03 -27.18
CA ASN A 92 11.99 6.36 -28.05
C ASN A 92 11.80 7.86 -28.30
N GLY A 93 12.67 8.71 -27.74
CA GLY A 93 12.63 10.16 -27.91
C GLY A 93 11.82 10.94 -26.85
N THR A 94 11.12 10.27 -25.93
CA THR A 94 10.26 10.93 -24.92
C THR A 94 11.06 11.90 -24.04
N PHE A 95 12.12 11.42 -23.38
CA PHE A 95 12.94 12.28 -22.52
C PHE A 95 13.71 13.33 -23.32
N LYS A 96 14.16 13.00 -24.54
CA LYS A 96 14.80 13.97 -25.42
C LYS A 96 13.86 15.13 -25.75
N SER A 97 12.60 14.85 -26.05
CA SER A 97 11.57 15.86 -26.31
C SER A 97 11.33 16.76 -25.10
N ILE A 98 11.21 16.18 -23.90
CA ILE A 98 11.00 16.93 -22.65
C ILE A 98 12.19 17.87 -22.38
N PHE A 99 13.41 17.34 -22.41
CA PHE A 99 14.59 18.16 -22.13
C PHE A 99 14.84 19.22 -23.20
N ALA A 100 14.56 18.93 -24.48
CA ALA A 100 14.65 19.91 -25.55
C ALA A 100 13.62 21.04 -25.39
N LEU A 101 12.39 20.72 -24.98
CA LEU A 101 11.35 21.71 -24.70
C LEU A 101 11.75 22.64 -23.56
N ILE A 102 12.26 22.08 -22.45
CA ILE A 102 12.69 22.85 -21.27
C ILE A 102 13.91 23.73 -21.61
N ALA A 103 14.81 23.26 -22.46
CA ALA A 103 16.02 23.98 -22.86
C ALA A 103 15.79 25.02 -23.97
N SER A 104 14.59 25.11 -24.54
CA SER A 104 14.28 26.08 -25.59
C SER A 104 14.30 27.53 -25.05
N GLU A 105 14.56 28.50 -25.93
CA GLU A 105 14.65 29.93 -25.54
C GLU A 105 13.35 30.47 -24.92
N LYS A 106 12.21 29.92 -25.36
CA LYS A 106 10.87 30.26 -24.87
C LYS A 106 10.12 28.96 -24.58
N PRO A 107 10.40 28.31 -23.43
CA PRO A 107 9.79 27.03 -23.12
C PRO A 107 8.28 27.21 -22.98
N LYS A 108 7.53 26.41 -23.72
CA LYS A 108 6.07 26.44 -23.74
C LYS A 108 5.50 25.29 -22.93
N PHE A 109 4.36 25.51 -22.29
CA PHE A 109 3.63 24.44 -21.62
C PHE A 109 3.13 23.42 -22.67
N PRO A 110 3.37 22.11 -22.50
CA PRO A 110 3.01 21.12 -23.52
C PRO A 110 1.54 21.19 -23.92
N GLY A 111 1.28 21.22 -25.23
CA GLY A 111 -0.07 21.31 -25.77
C GLY A 111 -0.66 22.72 -25.80
N THR A 112 0.04 23.75 -25.31
CA THR A 112 -0.46 25.13 -25.31
C THR A 112 0.57 26.15 -25.81
N GLU A 113 0.11 27.38 -26.03
CA GLU A 113 0.96 28.52 -26.38
C GLU A 113 1.48 29.29 -25.15
N ASP A 114 1.09 28.86 -23.94
CA ASP A 114 1.48 29.50 -22.70
C ASP A 114 2.93 29.20 -22.33
N ALA A 115 3.57 30.12 -21.61
CA ALA A 115 4.92 29.91 -21.09
C ALA A 115 4.95 28.79 -20.04
N LEU A 116 5.98 27.94 -20.10
CA LEU A 116 6.29 26.96 -19.08
C LEU A 116 6.87 27.66 -17.84
N LEU A 117 6.31 27.40 -16.67
CA LEU A 117 6.86 27.85 -15.40
C LEU A 117 8.10 27.03 -15.05
N THR A 118 9.18 27.76 -14.73
CA THR A 118 10.45 27.18 -14.28
C THR A 118 10.78 27.51 -12.83
N ALA A 119 9.91 28.27 -12.15
CA ALA A 119 10.04 28.65 -10.75
C ALA A 119 8.71 28.39 -10.02
N TYR A 120 8.74 27.53 -9.01
CA TYR A 120 7.57 27.10 -8.23
C TYR A 120 7.75 27.38 -6.74
N THR A 121 8.98 27.18 -6.25
CA THR A 121 9.35 27.23 -4.82
C THR A 121 10.50 28.20 -4.55
N ASP A 122 11.10 28.77 -5.59
CA ASP A 122 12.31 29.60 -5.56
C ASP A 122 13.57 28.84 -5.09
N VAL A 123 13.50 27.50 -5.07
CA VAL A 123 14.61 26.60 -4.76
C VAL A 123 15.09 25.94 -6.06
N GLY A 124 16.19 26.43 -6.63
CA GLY A 124 16.57 26.12 -8.02
C GLY A 124 16.63 24.62 -8.40
N TRP A 125 17.17 23.75 -7.54
CA TRP A 125 17.22 22.30 -7.84
C TRP A 125 15.84 21.64 -7.75
N LEU A 126 14.97 22.10 -6.85
CA LEU A 126 13.62 21.59 -6.68
C LEU A 126 12.74 22.06 -7.85
N ASP A 127 12.86 23.32 -8.23
CA ASP A 127 12.13 23.91 -9.35
C ASP A 127 12.53 23.26 -10.69
N ARG A 128 13.81 22.93 -10.88
CA ARG A 128 14.26 22.15 -12.04
C ARG A 128 13.57 20.79 -12.10
N GLN A 129 13.50 20.08 -10.97
CA GLN A 129 12.84 18.77 -10.91
C GLN A 129 11.32 18.88 -11.13
N LEU A 130 10.68 19.87 -10.49
CA LEU A 130 9.26 20.15 -10.69
C LEU A 130 8.95 20.53 -12.13
N THR A 131 9.82 21.29 -12.80
CA THR A 131 9.65 21.63 -14.23
C THR A 131 9.64 20.38 -15.10
N VAL A 132 10.57 19.43 -14.86
CA VAL A 132 10.60 18.14 -15.59
C VAL A 132 9.32 17.35 -15.33
N LEU A 133 8.90 17.22 -14.07
CA LEU A 133 7.70 16.48 -13.68
C LEU A 133 6.43 17.13 -14.25
N VAL A 134 6.28 18.45 -14.15
CA VAL A 134 5.14 19.18 -14.72
C VAL A 134 5.09 19.01 -16.23
N THR A 135 6.23 19.10 -16.91
CA THR A 135 6.30 18.88 -18.36
C THR A 135 5.88 17.46 -18.72
N PHE A 136 6.34 16.44 -17.96
CA PHE A 136 5.96 15.04 -18.18
C PHE A 136 4.47 14.78 -17.95
N PHE A 137 3.91 15.33 -16.86
CA PHE A 137 2.50 15.11 -16.47
C PHE A 137 1.50 16.03 -17.20
N ALA A 138 1.94 17.08 -17.88
CA ALA A 138 1.07 17.96 -18.68
C ALA A 138 0.17 17.18 -19.66
N PRO A 139 0.70 16.34 -20.57
CA PRO A 139 -0.15 15.54 -21.45
C PRO A 139 -0.99 14.48 -20.72
N VAL A 140 -0.62 14.10 -19.49
CA VAL A 140 -1.32 13.07 -18.69
C VAL A 140 -2.65 13.61 -18.13
N VAL A 141 -2.71 14.92 -17.85
CA VAL A 141 -3.91 15.62 -17.36
C VAL A 141 -4.64 16.40 -18.46
N ASP A 142 -4.08 16.42 -19.66
CA ASP A 142 -4.73 16.94 -20.85
C ASP A 142 -5.91 16.04 -21.24
N ARG A 143 -7.04 16.67 -21.57
CA ARG A 143 -8.32 16.00 -21.86
C ARG A 143 -8.44 15.60 -23.32
N ASP A 144 -7.61 16.18 -24.18
CA ASP A 144 -7.61 15.92 -25.62
C ASP A 144 -6.87 14.61 -25.96
N GLN A 145 -6.19 14.02 -24.97
CA GLN A 145 -5.46 12.75 -25.11
C GLN A 145 -6.34 11.56 -24.75
N GLY A 146 -7.36 11.26 -25.56
CA GLY A 146 -8.41 10.25 -25.29
C GLY A 146 -7.95 9.00 -24.54
N ALA A 147 -7.11 8.17 -25.17
CA ALA A 147 -6.64 6.91 -24.57
C ALA A 147 -5.83 7.10 -23.27
N LEU A 148 -4.96 8.13 -23.24
CA LEU A 148 -4.13 8.46 -22.07
C LEU A 148 -5.00 8.97 -20.91
N THR A 149 -5.97 9.86 -21.16
CA THR A 149 -6.89 10.35 -20.12
C THR A 149 -7.66 9.20 -19.49
N LEU A 150 -8.21 8.29 -20.30
CA LEU A 150 -8.93 7.11 -19.81
C LEU A 150 -8.03 6.19 -18.99
N PHE A 151 -6.82 5.94 -19.47
CA PHE A 151 -5.82 5.17 -18.73
C PHE A 151 -5.48 5.85 -17.41
N THR A 152 -5.24 7.16 -17.39
CA THR A 152 -4.90 7.94 -16.19
C THR A 152 -5.98 7.83 -15.13
N ILE A 153 -7.27 7.96 -15.49
CA ILE A 153 -8.38 7.83 -14.53
C ILE A 153 -8.38 6.43 -13.90
N PHE A 154 -8.24 5.38 -14.72
CA PHE A 154 -8.11 4.01 -14.24
C PHE A 154 -6.88 3.84 -13.33
N ALA A 155 -5.71 4.27 -13.81
CA ALA A 155 -4.43 4.12 -13.17
C ALA A 155 -4.39 4.81 -11.81
N MET A 156 -4.92 6.04 -11.72
CA MET A 156 -4.99 6.80 -10.48
C MET A 156 -5.83 6.11 -9.41
N GLY A 157 -6.94 5.44 -9.79
CA GLY A 157 -7.73 4.64 -8.86
C GLY A 157 -6.98 3.42 -8.34
N GLN A 158 -6.33 2.66 -9.23
CA GLN A 158 -5.54 1.49 -8.84
C GLN A 158 -4.33 1.88 -8.00
N PHE A 159 -3.64 2.94 -8.41
CA PHE A 159 -2.49 3.47 -7.72
C PHE A 159 -2.86 4.01 -6.34
N GLY A 160 -3.96 4.76 -6.21
CA GLY A 160 -4.46 5.24 -4.92
C GLY A 160 -4.83 4.10 -3.96
N ALA A 161 -5.41 3.03 -4.49
CA ALA A 161 -5.71 1.81 -3.75
C ALA A 161 -4.42 1.15 -3.22
N VAL A 162 -3.41 0.96 -4.07
CA VAL A 162 -2.13 0.40 -3.65
C VAL A 162 -1.40 1.31 -2.67
N TRP A 163 -1.35 2.61 -2.92
CA TRP A 163 -0.77 3.60 -2.01
C TRP A 163 -1.41 3.52 -0.62
N THR A 164 -2.74 3.41 -0.55
CA THR A 164 -3.46 3.22 0.72
C THR A 164 -3.01 1.95 1.45
N LEU A 165 -2.87 0.83 0.73
CA LEU A 165 -2.40 -0.43 1.30
C LEU A 165 -0.94 -0.35 1.76
N MET A 166 -0.07 0.36 1.03
CA MET A 166 1.32 0.59 1.45
C MET A 166 1.38 1.41 2.73
N VAL A 167 0.60 2.49 2.82
CA VAL A 167 0.50 3.32 4.01
C VAL A 167 -0.04 2.49 5.18
N MET A 168 -1.09 1.70 4.98
CA MET A 168 -1.62 0.78 6.00
C MET A 168 -0.57 -0.24 6.46
N GLU A 169 0.16 -0.86 5.53
CA GLU A 169 1.21 -1.84 5.85
C GLU A 169 2.34 -1.22 6.67
N SER A 170 2.73 0.01 6.32
CA SER A 170 3.78 0.75 7.03
C SER A 170 3.39 1.13 8.47
N MET A 171 2.10 1.08 8.82
CA MET A 171 1.56 1.38 10.16
C MET A 171 1.46 0.14 11.07
N ARG A 172 1.69 -1.07 10.56
CA ARG A 172 1.61 -2.30 11.37
C ARG A 172 2.60 -2.27 12.52
N MET A 173 2.18 -2.79 13.69
CA MET A 173 3.05 -2.82 14.88
C MET A 173 4.38 -3.54 14.65
N GLY A 174 4.39 -4.63 13.87
CA GLY A 174 5.61 -5.35 13.54
C GLY A 174 6.59 -4.57 12.66
N ASN A 175 6.09 -3.57 11.92
CA ASN A 175 6.90 -2.71 11.07
C ASN A 175 7.49 -1.51 11.83
N ARG A 176 7.06 -1.25 13.08
CA ARG A 176 7.54 -0.12 13.89
C ARG A 176 9.08 -0.13 14.00
N ARG A 177 9.69 1.04 13.78
CA ARG A 177 11.15 1.29 13.85
C ARG A 177 11.99 0.56 12.79
N ARG A 178 11.39 0.06 11.70
CA ARG A 178 12.12 -0.54 10.57
C ARG A 178 12.16 0.41 9.38
N ALA A 179 13.03 0.11 8.42
CA ALA A 179 13.15 0.86 7.15
C ALA A 179 11.85 0.92 6.33
N VAL A 180 10.84 0.14 6.71
CA VAL A 180 9.52 0.07 6.06
C VAL A 180 8.42 0.76 6.88
N SER A 181 8.75 1.31 8.06
CA SER A 181 7.81 2.00 8.94
C SER A 181 7.51 3.43 8.51
N LEU A 182 6.22 3.77 8.45
CA LEU A 182 5.79 5.15 8.66
C LEU A 182 6.05 5.47 10.13
N TYR A 183 7.05 6.30 10.42
CA TYR A 183 7.17 6.91 11.73
C TYR A 183 7.16 8.42 11.59
N VAL A 184 6.17 9.03 12.23
CA VAL A 184 6.11 10.47 12.45
C VAL A 184 6.59 10.70 13.89
N PRO A 185 7.64 11.51 14.12
CA PRO A 185 8.15 11.78 15.46
C PRO A 185 7.06 12.34 16.37
N HIS A 186 6.94 11.80 17.58
CA HIS A 186 6.09 12.38 18.62
C HIS A 186 6.93 13.41 19.40
N PRO A 187 6.50 14.69 19.50
CA PRO A 187 7.18 15.64 20.37
C PRO A 187 6.88 15.29 21.83
N GLY A 188 7.89 14.96 22.63
CA GLY A 188 7.75 14.79 24.09
C GLY A 188 8.42 13.58 24.74
N ARG A 189 9.14 12.71 24.02
CA ARG A 189 10.02 11.68 24.63
C ARG A 189 11.44 11.79 24.10
N ASN A 190 12.33 12.25 24.97
CA ASN A 190 13.76 12.41 24.73
C ASN A 190 14.45 11.03 24.77
N HIS A 191 14.58 10.34 23.64
CA HIS A 191 15.82 9.65 23.21
C HIS A 191 15.60 8.82 21.92
N CYS A 192 16.54 9.01 20.99
CA CYS A 192 16.84 8.28 19.75
C CYS A 192 15.75 8.26 18.64
N GLN A 193 15.76 9.16 17.65
CA GLN A 193 16.79 9.51 16.63
C GLN A 193 16.57 8.74 15.31
N TYR A 194 16.20 9.53 14.28
CA TYR A 194 15.76 9.26 12.89
C TYR A 194 14.35 8.65 12.71
N SER A 195 13.51 9.10 11.75
CA SER A 195 13.80 9.86 10.53
C SER A 195 12.63 10.79 10.14
N PHE A 196 12.95 11.99 9.68
CA PHE A 196 12.14 13.21 9.64
C PHE A 196 10.87 13.17 8.75
N LEU A 197 10.71 12.17 7.89
CA LEU A 197 9.65 12.05 6.88
C LEU A 197 9.47 10.56 6.56
N GLY A 198 8.71 9.86 7.42
CA GLY A 198 8.55 8.40 7.55
C GLY A 198 8.76 7.58 6.28
N SER A 199 9.35 6.39 6.40
CA SER A 199 9.91 5.67 5.25
C SER A 199 8.95 5.53 4.07
N ILE A 200 7.63 5.44 4.30
CA ILE A 200 6.64 5.39 3.22
C ILE A 200 6.50 6.72 2.46
N GLY A 201 6.58 7.88 3.11
CA GLY A 201 6.58 9.18 2.45
C GLY A 201 7.85 9.39 1.63
N THR A 202 9.01 8.97 2.16
CA THR A 202 10.28 8.96 1.42
C THR A 202 10.23 8.00 0.22
N VAL A 203 9.74 6.77 0.42
CA VAL A 203 9.52 5.79 -0.66
C VAL A 203 8.58 6.37 -1.72
N GLY A 204 7.55 7.09 -1.28
CA GLY A 204 6.66 7.87 -2.12
C GLY A 204 7.37 8.87 -3.02
N LEU A 205 8.21 9.72 -2.42
CA LEU A 205 9.00 10.69 -3.17
C LEU A 205 10.01 10.01 -4.11
N ILE A 206 10.61 8.90 -3.68
CA ILE A 206 11.55 8.13 -4.52
C ILE A 206 10.82 7.62 -5.76
N PHE A 207 9.65 7.00 -5.61
CA PHE A 207 8.95 6.47 -6.79
C PHE A 207 8.38 7.58 -7.67
N GLN A 208 8.08 8.75 -7.12
CA GLN A 208 7.64 9.89 -7.91
C GLN A 208 8.75 10.41 -8.84
N ASN A 209 10.01 10.29 -8.42
CA ASN A 209 11.17 10.78 -9.18
C ASN A 209 11.89 9.70 -9.98
N ILE A 210 11.79 8.44 -9.56
CA ILE A 210 12.35 7.29 -10.28
C ILE A 210 11.22 6.64 -11.07
N SER A 211 10.41 5.82 -10.41
CA SER A 211 9.23 5.18 -11.01
C SER A 211 8.62 4.26 -9.96
N TYR A 212 7.30 4.05 -10.05
CA TYR A 212 6.59 3.08 -9.24
C TYR A 212 7.08 1.65 -9.52
N THR A 213 7.28 1.25 -10.78
CA THR A 213 7.77 -0.08 -11.15
C THR A 213 9.18 -0.40 -10.67
N VAL A 214 10.05 0.59 -10.45
CA VAL A 214 11.39 0.33 -9.93
C VAL A 214 11.37 0.30 -8.40
N THR A 215 10.74 1.29 -7.79
CA THR A 215 10.84 1.53 -6.36
C THR A 215 10.03 0.53 -5.54
N VAL A 216 8.85 0.16 -6.01
CA VAL A 216 7.96 -0.74 -5.27
C VAL A 216 8.54 -2.14 -5.10
N PRO A 217 9.04 -2.84 -6.14
CA PRO A 217 9.59 -4.17 -5.93
C PRO A 217 10.79 -4.16 -4.97
N ILE A 218 11.60 -3.11 -4.99
CA ILE A 218 12.70 -2.92 -4.03
C ILE A 218 12.16 -2.74 -2.61
N TRP A 219 11.14 -1.90 -2.43
CA TRP A 219 10.49 -1.71 -1.13
C TRP A 219 9.87 -3.00 -0.60
N LEU A 220 9.18 -3.76 -1.46
CA LEU A 220 8.59 -5.06 -1.12
C LEU A 220 9.68 -6.07 -0.74
N LEU A 221 10.81 -6.08 -1.44
CA LEU A 221 11.95 -6.94 -1.13
C LEU A 221 12.53 -6.60 0.26
N LEU A 222 12.75 -5.31 0.53
CA LEU A 222 13.17 -4.82 1.85
C LEU A 222 12.15 -5.18 2.93
N HIS A 223 10.85 -5.12 2.63
CA HIS A 223 9.81 -5.60 3.53
C HIS A 223 9.94 -7.11 3.80
N LEU A 224 10.17 -7.95 2.79
CA LEU A 224 10.31 -9.40 2.97
C LEU A 224 11.53 -9.82 3.81
N PHE A 225 12.61 -9.04 3.77
CA PHE A 225 13.80 -9.30 4.57
C PHE A 225 13.67 -8.75 5.99
N SER A 226 13.18 -7.51 6.09
CA SER A 226 13.20 -6.74 7.32
C SER A 226 11.95 -6.90 8.17
N SER A 227 10.78 -7.22 7.63
CA SER A 227 9.52 -7.21 8.39
C SER A 227 9.26 -8.55 9.11
N PRO A 228 8.80 -8.55 10.37
CA PRO A 228 8.28 -9.77 11.00
C PRO A 228 6.91 -10.13 10.43
N VAL A 229 6.14 -9.17 9.89
CA VAL A 229 4.86 -9.40 9.21
C VAL A 229 5.06 -10.30 7.98
N ALA A 230 6.24 -10.24 7.36
CA ALA A 230 6.58 -11.06 6.22
C ALA A 230 6.95 -12.52 6.54
N ARG A 231 7.14 -12.87 7.82
CA ARG A 231 7.54 -14.21 8.23
C ARG A 231 6.31 -14.99 8.73
N PRO A 232 6.32 -16.34 8.65
CA PRO A 232 5.38 -17.14 9.43
C PRO A 232 5.60 -16.85 10.93
N PHE A 233 4.56 -16.49 11.66
CA PHE A 233 4.59 -16.30 13.11
C PHE A 233 3.37 -17.00 13.72
N PRO A 234 3.45 -17.58 14.94
CA PRO A 234 2.31 -18.22 15.58
C PRO A 234 1.15 -17.23 15.83
N GLY A 235 -0.09 -17.69 15.81
CA GLY A 235 -1.31 -16.87 15.93
C GLY A 235 -1.40 -16.17 17.29
N THR A 236 -0.69 -16.69 18.30
CA THR A 236 -0.48 -16.04 19.60
C THR A 236 0.30 -14.74 19.51
N HIS A 237 1.13 -14.56 18.48
CA HIS A 237 1.92 -13.35 18.20
C HIS A 237 1.27 -12.43 17.17
N ALA A 238 0.19 -12.85 16.50
CA ALA A 238 -0.47 -12.06 15.46
C ALA A 238 -0.94 -10.68 15.97
N SER A 239 -1.43 -10.62 17.21
CA SER A 239 -1.84 -9.37 17.86
C SER A 239 -0.67 -8.40 18.07
N SER A 240 0.54 -8.91 18.31
CA SER A 240 1.75 -8.10 18.52
C SER A 240 2.41 -7.61 17.22
N VAL A 241 2.06 -8.22 16.07
CA VAL A 241 2.71 -7.97 14.77
C VAL A 241 1.79 -7.28 13.77
N LEU A 242 0.54 -7.74 13.64
CA LEU A 242 -0.37 -7.32 12.55
C LEU A 242 -1.23 -6.11 12.88
N LEU A 243 -1.45 -5.83 14.18
CA LEU A 243 -2.39 -4.79 14.58
C LEU A 243 -1.90 -3.40 14.18
N ILE A 244 -2.86 -2.51 13.98
CA ILE A 244 -2.68 -1.09 13.74
C ILE A 244 -3.58 -0.38 14.77
N ASP A 245 -3.16 0.80 15.23
CA ASP A 245 -3.98 1.62 16.12
C ASP A 245 -5.34 1.90 15.45
N PRO A 246 -6.48 1.65 16.13
CA PRO A 246 -7.81 1.89 15.56
C PRO A 246 -8.01 3.32 15.04
N TRP A 247 -7.39 4.34 15.65
CA TRP A 247 -7.44 5.71 15.15
C TRP A 247 -6.74 5.85 13.82
N ASP A 248 -5.56 5.23 13.67
CA ASP A 248 -4.79 5.27 12.42
C ASP A 248 -5.59 4.61 11.29
N LEU A 249 -6.24 3.48 11.54
CA LEU A 249 -7.12 2.86 10.54
C LEU A 249 -8.36 3.71 10.21
N GLY A 250 -8.96 4.33 11.24
CA GLY A 250 -10.17 5.13 11.07
C GLY A 250 -9.96 6.40 10.24
N ILE A 251 -8.80 7.05 10.38
CA ILE A 251 -8.50 8.31 9.67
C ILE A 251 -7.84 8.09 8.30
N LEU A 252 -7.24 6.92 8.06
CA LEU A 252 -6.46 6.66 6.83
C LEU A 252 -7.20 6.98 5.52
N PRO A 253 -8.48 6.59 5.32
CA PRO A 253 -9.20 6.96 4.10
C PRO A 253 -9.30 8.48 3.90
N ALA A 254 -9.52 9.24 4.98
CA ALA A 254 -9.57 10.71 4.91
C ALA A 254 -8.18 11.31 4.61
N SER A 255 -7.13 10.75 5.20
CA SER A 255 -5.75 11.18 4.92
C SER A 255 -5.32 10.95 3.48
N VAL A 256 -5.67 9.81 2.89
CA VAL A 256 -5.45 9.55 1.46
C VAL A 256 -6.33 10.45 0.59
N THR A 257 -7.57 10.71 1.01
CA THR A 257 -8.45 11.62 0.27
C THR A 257 -7.86 13.03 0.19
N ILE A 258 -7.42 13.58 1.32
CA ILE A 258 -6.83 14.93 1.39
C ILE A 258 -5.46 14.97 0.72
N GLY A 259 -4.62 13.97 0.95
CA GLY A 259 -3.23 13.98 0.51
C GLY A 259 -3.01 13.55 -0.94
N PHE A 260 -3.90 12.73 -1.50
CA PHE A 260 -3.76 12.16 -2.85
C PHE A 260 -4.96 12.52 -3.75
N ILE A 261 -6.19 12.21 -3.35
CA ILE A 261 -7.36 12.37 -4.23
C ILE A 261 -7.64 13.84 -4.55
N VAL A 262 -7.67 14.72 -3.54
CA VAL A 262 -7.94 16.14 -3.74
C VAL A 262 -6.90 16.80 -4.66
N PRO A 263 -5.57 16.66 -4.42
CA PRO A 263 -4.56 17.15 -5.37
C PRO A 263 -4.71 16.56 -6.77
N SER A 264 -5.14 15.29 -6.89
CA SER A 264 -5.35 14.65 -8.19
C SER A 264 -6.51 15.29 -8.96
N ILE A 265 -7.58 15.68 -8.27
CA ILE A 265 -8.68 16.42 -8.89
C ILE A 265 -8.21 17.81 -9.31
N LEU A 266 -7.45 18.51 -8.45
CA LEU A 266 -6.95 19.85 -8.76
C LEU A 266 -6.09 19.89 -10.02
N MET A 267 -5.19 18.92 -10.23
CA MET A 267 -4.36 18.88 -11.45
C MET A 267 -5.15 18.60 -12.73
N THR A 268 -6.38 18.09 -12.64
CA THR A 268 -7.26 17.82 -13.81
C THR A 268 -8.18 19.00 -14.16
N ILE A 269 -8.11 20.10 -13.40
CA ILE A 269 -8.85 21.32 -13.70
C ILE A 269 -8.26 21.92 -14.98
N PRO A 270 -9.06 22.08 -16.05
CA PRO A 270 -8.55 22.40 -17.37
C PRO A 270 -8.15 23.87 -17.45
N SER A 271 -7.25 24.13 -18.40
CA SER A 271 -6.81 25.47 -18.78
C SER A 271 -7.26 25.79 -20.21
N PRO A 272 -7.59 27.05 -20.56
CA PRO A 272 -7.50 28.29 -19.76
C PRO A 272 -8.68 28.56 -18.83
N SER A 273 -9.76 27.78 -18.92
CA SER A 273 -10.96 27.94 -18.08
C SER A 273 -11.40 26.60 -17.52
N PRO A 274 -11.64 26.48 -16.19
CA PRO A 274 -11.75 27.57 -15.22
C PRO A 274 -10.42 28.00 -14.57
N ALA A 275 -9.29 27.35 -14.87
CA ALA A 275 -7.98 27.71 -14.32
C ALA A 275 -7.02 28.28 -15.37
N SER A 276 -6.34 29.38 -15.03
CA SER A 276 -5.25 29.90 -15.88
C SER A 276 -4.13 28.87 -16.08
N ALA A 277 -3.34 28.99 -17.14
CA ALA A 277 -2.24 28.06 -17.43
C ALA A 277 -1.23 27.99 -16.28
N THR A 278 -0.92 29.15 -15.69
CA THR A 278 -0.07 29.27 -14.50
C THR A 278 -0.65 28.49 -13.31
N THR A 279 -1.97 28.60 -13.07
CA THR A 279 -2.65 27.88 -11.99
C THR A 279 -2.64 26.37 -12.24
N HIS A 280 -2.90 25.94 -13.47
CA HIS A 280 -2.90 24.54 -13.85
C HIS A 280 -1.52 23.89 -13.63
N GLN A 281 -0.44 24.53 -14.10
CA GLN A 281 0.94 24.08 -13.86
C GLN A 281 1.27 23.97 -12.36
N ARG A 282 0.80 24.92 -11.54
CA ARG A 282 0.97 24.87 -10.07
C ARG A 282 0.20 23.72 -9.44
N PHE A 283 -0.99 23.37 -9.95
CA PHE A 283 -1.72 22.20 -9.45
C PHE A 283 -1.00 20.89 -9.81
N ILE A 284 -0.43 20.77 -11.02
CA ILE A 284 0.41 19.62 -11.38
C ILE A 284 1.63 19.55 -10.45
N ALA A 285 2.29 20.67 -10.19
CA ALA A 285 3.44 20.74 -9.28
C ALA A 285 3.06 20.37 -7.83
N LEU A 286 1.92 20.87 -7.35
CA LEU A 286 1.38 20.56 -6.02
C LEU A 286 1.14 19.05 -5.86
N TRP A 287 0.62 18.39 -6.89
CA TRP A 287 0.38 16.95 -6.86
C TRP A 287 1.67 16.12 -6.73
N GLN A 288 2.81 16.58 -7.23
CA GLN A 288 4.08 15.82 -7.15
C GLN A 288 4.50 15.47 -5.71
N ALA A 289 4.06 16.24 -4.72
CA ALA A 289 4.34 15.99 -3.31
C ALA A 289 3.22 15.25 -2.56
N PHE A 290 2.28 14.60 -3.28
CA PHE A 290 1.17 13.85 -2.68
C PHE A 290 1.57 12.85 -1.57
N PRO A 291 2.74 12.17 -1.62
CA PRO A 291 3.13 11.26 -0.55
C PRO A 291 3.32 12.01 0.77
N LEU A 292 3.90 13.22 0.70
CA LEU A 292 4.10 14.09 1.84
C LEU A 292 2.77 14.64 2.34
N TRP A 293 1.90 15.06 1.44
CA TRP A 293 0.56 15.53 1.78
C TRP A 293 -0.26 14.44 2.49
N THR A 294 -0.13 13.18 2.07
CA THR A 294 -0.79 12.05 2.75
C THR A 294 -0.28 11.89 4.18
N VAL A 295 1.05 11.90 4.38
CA VAL A 295 1.66 11.78 5.71
C VAL A 295 1.30 12.97 6.60
N ALA A 296 1.38 14.18 6.06
CA ALA A 296 1.04 15.42 6.76
C ALA A 296 -0.44 15.44 7.15
N ALA A 297 -1.35 15.11 6.22
CA ALA A 297 -2.78 15.02 6.49
C ALA A 297 -3.07 13.99 7.58
N HIS A 298 -2.43 12.82 7.54
CA HIS A 298 -2.57 11.79 8.58
C HIS A 298 -2.12 12.29 9.95
N TYR A 299 -0.96 12.92 10.02
CA TYR A 299 -0.44 13.50 11.27
C TYR A 299 -1.36 14.60 11.82
N ILE A 300 -1.79 15.53 10.98
CA ILE A 300 -2.66 16.64 11.36
C ILE A 300 -4.00 16.11 11.86
N LEU A 301 -4.68 15.24 11.09
CA LEU A 301 -5.96 14.65 11.48
C LEU A 301 -5.85 13.88 12.80
N ARG A 302 -4.79 13.07 12.97
CA ARG A 302 -4.59 12.32 14.21
C ARG A 302 -4.42 13.26 15.41
N SER A 303 -3.61 14.30 15.25
CA SER A 303 -3.27 15.23 16.32
C SER A 303 -4.48 16.07 16.72
N THR A 304 -5.21 16.61 15.75
CA THR A 304 -6.41 17.43 15.99
C THR A 304 -7.53 16.60 16.61
N LEU A 305 -7.82 15.40 16.11
CA LEU A 305 -8.88 14.55 16.66
C LEU A 305 -8.57 14.05 18.07
N ARG A 306 -7.30 13.73 18.38
CA ARG A 306 -6.89 13.39 19.75
C ARG A 306 -7.02 14.58 20.69
N TRP A 307 -6.54 15.75 20.27
CA TRP A 307 -6.66 16.97 21.06
C TRP A 307 -8.14 17.30 21.34
N LEU A 308 -8.99 17.29 20.31
CA LEU A 308 -10.45 17.50 20.46
C LEU A 308 -11.09 16.46 21.39
N SER A 309 -10.72 15.18 21.25
CA SER A 309 -11.23 14.12 22.12
C SER A 309 -10.85 14.35 23.59
N HIS A 310 -9.64 14.86 23.87
CA HIS A 310 -9.23 15.19 25.23
C HIS A 310 -9.98 16.40 25.80
N GLN A 311 -10.27 17.41 24.98
CA GLN A 311 -11.03 18.59 25.40
C GLN A 311 -12.50 18.28 25.68
N ILE A 312 -13.14 17.45 24.83
CA ILE A 312 -14.59 17.22 24.90
C ILE A 312 -14.96 16.13 25.92
N LEU A 313 -14.22 15.01 25.97
CA LEU A 313 -14.59 13.88 26.85
C LEU A 313 -13.97 13.94 28.25
N GLY A 314 -13.05 14.88 28.49
CA GLY A 314 -12.26 14.95 29.73
C GLY A 314 -11.41 13.69 29.97
N GLN A 315 -10.48 13.76 30.93
CA GLN A 315 -9.66 12.59 31.31
C GLN A 315 -10.48 11.46 31.96
N GLN A 316 -11.69 11.74 32.44
CA GLN A 316 -12.50 10.80 33.24
C GLN A 316 -13.23 9.72 32.43
N ALA A 317 -13.44 9.89 31.11
CA ALA A 317 -14.05 8.86 30.26
C ALA A 317 -13.08 7.72 29.87
N ALA A 318 -11.78 7.86 30.15
CA ALA A 318 -10.77 6.85 29.84
C ALA A 318 -10.82 5.62 30.78
N GLY A 319 -11.41 5.77 31.97
CA GLY A 319 -11.51 4.70 32.98
C GLY A 319 -12.72 3.76 32.83
N SER A 320 -13.79 4.17 32.13
CA SER A 320 -15.06 3.40 32.09
C SER A 320 -15.40 2.76 30.75
N ARG A 321 -14.61 2.99 29.69
CA ARG A 321 -14.84 2.29 28.41
C ARG A 321 -14.48 0.81 28.57
N CYS A 322 -15.51 -0.04 28.52
CA CYS A 322 -15.37 -1.48 28.38
C CYS A 322 -14.40 -1.75 27.21
N GLN A 323 -13.22 -2.29 27.51
CA GLN A 323 -12.17 -2.50 26.52
C GLN A 323 -12.70 -3.49 25.48
N THR A 324 -13.12 -2.96 24.34
CA THR A 324 -13.48 -3.80 23.20
C THR A 324 -12.23 -4.63 22.86
N PRO A 325 -12.36 -5.95 22.67
CA PRO A 325 -11.21 -6.79 22.34
C PRO A 325 -10.45 -6.18 21.17
N LEU A 326 -9.14 -5.97 21.34
CA LEU A 326 -8.31 -5.21 20.39
C LEU A 326 -8.45 -5.73 18.94
N GLY A 327 -8.72 -7.04 18.78
CA GLY A 327 -8.98 -7.68 17.50
C GLY A 327 -10.32 -7.31 16.83
N THR A 328 -11.42 -7.15 17.57
CA THR A 328 -12.74 -6.85 16.97
C THR A 328 -12.80 -5.41 16.47
N SER A 329 -12.25 -4.46 17.24
CA SER A 329 -12.11 -3.07 16.82
C SER A 329 -11.18 -2.93 15.60
N TYR A 330 -10.07 -3.67 15.57
CA TYR A 330 -9.17 -3.71 14.42
C TYR A 330 -9.85 -4.20 13.14
N LEU A 331 -10.52 -5.35 13.18
CA LEU A 331 -11.16 -5.93 12.00
C LEU A 331 -12.26 -5.02 11.44
N SER A 332 -13.04 -4.38 12.32
CA SER A 332 -14.06 -3.41 11.91
C SER A 332 -13.45 -2.22 11.17
N ASN A 333 -12.40 -1.62 11.72
CA ASN A 333 -11.74 -0.46 11.10
C ASN A 333 -10.99 -0.84 9.82
N ALA A 334 -10.28 -1.97 9.80
CA ALA A 334 -9.62 -2.47 8.60
C ALA A 334 -10.62 -2.71 7.46
N ARG A 335 -11.83 -3.21 7.76
CA ARG A 335 -12.90 -3.36 6.77
C ARG A 335 -13.26 -2.05 6.08
N HIS A 336 -13.24 -0.92 6.79
CA HIS A 336 -13.52 0.39 6.18
C HIS A 336 -12.40 0.81 5.22
N VAL A 337 -11.13 0.58 5.58
CA VAL A 337 -10.00 0.82 4.68
C VAL A 337 -10.12 -0.04 3.43
N TYR A 338 -10.38 -1.34 3.55
CA TYR A 338 -10.54 -2.22 2.38
C TYR A 338 -11.75 -1.85 1.51
N ARG A 339 -12.86 -1.40 2.11
CA ARG A 339 -14.00 -0.88 1.34
C ARG A 339 -13.64 0.37 0.55
N PHE A 340 -12.87 1.28 1.15
CA PHE A 340 -12.37 2.47 0.47
C PHE A 340 -11.45 2.11 -0.71
N VAL A 341 -10.48 1.22 -0.48
CA VAL A 341 -9.59 0.70 -1.54
C VAL A 341 -10.38 0.06 -2.68
N LEU A 342 -11.33 -0.82 -2.36
CA LEU A 342 -12.20 -1.46 -3.36
C LEU A 342 -13.05 -0.43 -4.13
N PHE A 343 -13.56 0.59 -3.44
CA PHE A 343 -14.31 1.66 -4.08
C PHE A 343 -13.47 2.41 -5.11
N LEU A 344 -12.22 2.78 -4.79
CA LEU A 344 -11.30 3.41 -5.74
C LEU A 344 -11.05 2.53 -6.97
N CYS A 345 -10.75 1.25 -6.75
CA CYS A 345 -10.51 0.31 -7.83
C CYS A 345 -11.73 0.13 -8.74
N ILE A 346 -12.90 -0.15 -8.14
CA ILE A 346 -14.12 -0.48 -8.88
C ILE A 346 -14.66 0.76 -9.59
N SER A 347 -14.75 1.90 -8.91
CA SER A 347 -15.33 3.13 -9.50
C SER A 347 -14.56 3.57 -10.74
N THR A 348 -13.23 3.56 -10.69
CA THR A 348 -12.41 3.96 -11.84
C THR A 348 -12.42 2.89 -12.93
N HIS A 349 -12.20 1.62 -12.59
CA HIS A 349 -12.11 0.56 -13.59
C HIS A 349 -13.44 0.31 -14.33
N VAL A 350 -14.56 0.22 -13.60
CA VAL A 350 -15.88 -0.02 -14.20
C VAL A 350 -16.32 1.17 -15.03
N THR A 351 -16.00 2.41 -14.64
CA THR A 351 -16.35 3.60 -15.43
C THR A 351 -15.63 3.59 -16.77
N ILE A 352 -14.32 3.31 -16.79
CA ILE A 352 -13.55 3.26 -18.04
C ILE A 352 -13.96 2.09 -18.90
N LEU A 353 -14.20 0.91 -18.31
CA LEU A 353 -14.71 -0.24 -19.05
C LEU A 353 -16.09 0.02 -19.64
N ALA A 354 -17.00 0.64 -18.89
CA ALA A 354 -18.32 1.02 -19.40
C ALA A 354 -18.20 2.00 -20.57
N LEU A 355 -17.35 3.01 -20.45
CA LEU A 355 -17.16 4.02 -21.49
C LEU A 355 -16.56 3.44 -22.78
N ALA A 356 -15.56 2.56 -22.65
CA ALA A 356 -14.92 1.89 -23.79
C ALA A 356 -15.79 0.81 -24.46
N LEU A 357 -16.83 0.31 -23.77
CA LEU A 357 -17.78 -0.67 -24.32
C LEU A 357 -19.04 -0.04 -24.92
N VAL A 358 -19.35 1.22 -24.57
CA VAL A 358 -20.47 1.96 -25.15
C VAL A 358 -20.07 2.43 -26.55
N PRO A 359 -20.83 2.08 -27.61
CA PRO A 359 -20.55 2.59 -28.94
C PRO A 359 -20.68 4.13 -28.97
N HIS A 360 -19.72 4.81 -29.59
CA HIS A 360 -19.71 6.29 -29.66
C HIS A 360 -21.02 6.89 -30.22
N TRP A 361 -21.69 6.20 -31.15
CA TRP A 361 -22.97 6.64 -31.73
C TRP A 361 -24.15 6.61 -30.76
N ALA A 362 -24.04 5.88 -29.65
CA ALA A 362 -25.05 5.84 -28.60
C ALA A 362 -24.92 7.04 -27.64
N ILE A 363 -23.84 7.83 -27.74
CA ILE A 363 -23.61 9.00 -26.91
C ILE A 363 -24.30 10.22 -27.52
N PRO A 364 -25.10 10.98 -26.74
CA PRO A 364 -25.73 12.19 -27.22
C PRO A 364 -24.72 13.18 -27.81
N SER A 365 -25.09 13.82 -28.92
CA SER A 365 -24.26 14.85 -29.57
C SER A 365 -23.96 16.06 -28.69
N SER A 366 -24.72 16.26 -27.61
CA SER A 366 -24.47 17.26 -26.58
C SER A 366 -23.26 16.95 -25.69
N MET A 367 -22.67 15.74 -25.76
CA MET A 367 -21.53 15.30 -24.97
C MET A 367 -20.33 14.88 -25.84
N PRO A 368 -19.75 15.81 -26.64
CA PRO A 368 -18.70 15.47 -27.61
C PRO A 368 -17.43 14.90 -26.96
N THR A 369 -17.04 15.39 -25.78
CA THR A 369 -15.90 14.85 -25.01
C THR A 369 -16.11 13.39 -24.63
N LEU A 370 -17.33 13.02 -24.23
CA LEU A 370 -17.64 11.63 -23.88
C LEU A 370 -17.66 10.75 -25.13
N ALA A 371 -18.17 11.25 -26.26
CA ALA A 371 -18.14 10.57 -27.54
C ALA A 371 -16.71 10.33 -28.04
N HIS A 372 -15.81 11.31 -27.85
CA HIS A 372 -14.39 11.16 -28.13
C HIS A 372 -13.78 10.02 -27.30
N TYR A 373 -14.03 9.99 -25.99
CA TYR A 373 -13.55 8.90 -25.15
C TYR A 373 -14.14 7.53 -25.49
N ALA A 374 -15.41 7.45 -25.87
CA ALA A 374 -16.04 6.21 -26.30
C ALA A 374 -15.57 5.72 -27.68
N SER A 375 -14.86 6.56 -28.45
CA SER A 375 -14.21 6.14 -29.70
C SER A 375 -12.91 5.38 -29.47
N GLU A 376 -12.35 5.45 -28.25
CA GLU A 376 -11.14 4.74 -27.88
C GLU A 376 -11.39 3.24 -27.72
N SER A 377 -10.39 2.45 -28.11
CA SER A 377 -10.44 0.99 -27.96
C SER A 377 -9.85 0.57 -26.62
N LEU A 378 -10.28 -0.58 -26.08
CA LEU A 378 -9.62 -1.17 -24.90
C LEU A 378 -8.13 -1.41 -25.14
N GLY A 379 -7.74 -1.71 -26.38
CA GLY A 379 -6.35 -1.86 -26.79
C GLY A 379 -5.56 -0.57 -26.62
N SER A 380 -6.07 0.56 -27.14
CA SER A 380 -5.39 1.86 -27.03
C SER A 380 -5.25 2.30 -25.58
N VAL A 381 -6.24 2.01 -24.72
CA VAL A 381 -6.20 2.40 -23.30
C VAL A 381 -5.23 1.54 -22.47
N TYR A 382 -5.24 0.22 -22.65
CA TYR A 382 -4.62 -0.71 -21.70
C TYR A 382 -3.36 -1.42 -22.22
N VAL A 383 -3.16 -1.52 -23.53
CA VAL A 383 -2.08 -2.33 -24.09
C VAL A 383 -0.89 -1.43 -24.42
N PRO A 384 0.25 -1.57 -23.72
CA PRO A 384 1.45 -0.86 -24.12
C PRO A 384 2.03 -1.53 -25.37
N TYR A 385 2.74 -0.78 -26.19
CA TYR A 385 3.57 -1.42 -27.21
C TYR A 385 4.73 -2.19 -26.56
N LEU A 386 5.22 -3.21 -27.28
CA LEU A 386 6.34 -4.03 -26.81
C LEU A 386 7.59 -3.17 -26.64
N PRO A 387 8.38 -3.35 -25.56
CA PRO A 387 9.47 -2.46 -25.20
C PRO A 387 10.68 -2.68 -26.12
N LEU A 388 10.56 -2.25 -27.38
CA LEU A 388 11.57 -2.33 -28.41
C LEU A 388 12.28 -0.97 -28.52
N PRO A 389 13.60 -0.88 -28.28
CA PRO A 389 14.34 0.39 -28.31
C PRO A 389 14.31 1.11 -29.67
N SER A 390 13.98 0.40 -30.75
CA SER A 390 13.88 0.95 -32.10
C SER A 390 12.61 1.77 -32.33
N HIS A 391 11.60 1.62 -31.48
CA HIS A 391 10.34 2.34 -31.63
C HIS A 391 10.51 3.81 -31.19
N GLN A 392 10.08 4.75 -32.04
CA GLN A 392 10.08 6.19 -31.75
C GLN A 392 8.64 6.65 -31.57
N VAL A 393 8.38 7.41 -30.51
CA VAL A 393 7.02 7.93 -30.26
C VAL A 393 6.74 9.14 -31.14
N SER A 394 5.50 9.27 -31.59
CA SER A 394 5.02 10.38 -32.42
C SER A 394 4.75 11.65 -31.61
N SER A 395 4.45 11.48 -30.31
CA SER A 395 4.11 12.57 -29.41
C SER A 395 4.59 12.30 -27.98
N GLN A 396 4.69 13.37 -27.20
CA GLN A 396 5.01 13.26 -25.78
C GLN A 396 3.91 12.50 -25.01
N ALA A 397 2.64 12.64 -25.42
CA ALA A 397 1.51 11.94 -24.81
C ALA A 397 1.62 10.43 -24.99
N GLU A 398 1.95 9.95 -26.20
CA GLU A 398 2.19 8.53 -26.47
C GLU A 398 3.33 7.96 -25.61
N GLY A 399 4.42 8.73 -25.49
CA GLY A 399 5.55 8.40 -24.62
C GLY A 399 5.17 8.28 -23.14
N ALA A 400 4.46 9.28 -22.61
CA ALA A 400 3.98 9.28 -21.23
C ALA A 400 2.98 8.15 -20.96
N HIS A 401 2.08 7.88 -21.91
CA HIS A 401 1.09 6.81 -21.81
C HIS A 401 1.75 5.44 -21.70
N THR A 402 2.68 5.13 -22.61
CA THR A 402 3.38 3.85 -22.57
C THR A 402 4.23 3.71 -21.32
N PHE A 403 4.92 4.78 -20.91
CA PHE A 403 5.67 4.80 -19.65
C PHE A 403 4.77 4.43 -18.48
N LEU A 404 3.61 5.08 -18.32
CA LEU A 404 2.72 4.89 -17.18
C LEU A 404 2.01 3.52 -17.19
N ILE A 405 1.71 2.95 -18.36
CA ILE A 405 1.19 1.57 -18.45
C ILE A 405 2.21 0.58 -17.89
N TRP A 406 3.45 0.62 -18.39
CA TRP A 406 4.52 -0.25 -17.88
C TRP A 406 4.78 -0.04 -16.40
N ASP A 407 4.79 1.23 -15.97
CA ASP A 407 4.98 1.62 -14.58
C ASP A 407 3.93 0.95 -13.67
N LEU A 408 2.65 1.09 -14.01
CA LEU A 408 1.55 0.53 -13.25
C LEU A 408 1.55 -1.01 -13.28
N TYR A 409 1.76 -1.63 -14.44
CA TYR A 409 1.59 -3.08 -14.61
C TYR A 409 2.66 -3.88 -13.88
N ILE A 410 3.93 -3.52 -14.06
CA ILE A 410 5.04 -4.24 -13.42
C ILE A 410 5.03 -3.98 -11.91
N GLY A 411 4.75 -2.74 -11.47
CA GLY A 411 4.61 -2.42 -10.05
C GLY A 411 3.44 -3.18 -9.39
N SER A 412 2.30 -3.30 -10.08
CA SER A 412 1.15 -4.09 -9.61
C SER A 412 1.44 -5.58 -9.55
N LEU A 413 2.17 -6.13 -10.53
CA LEU A 413 2.60 -7.53 -10.54
C LEU A 413 3.48 -7.84 -9.33
N ALA A 414 4.43 -6.95 -9.00
CA ALA A 414 5.26 -7.09 -7.82
C ALA A 414 4.42 -7.12 -6.53
N PHE A 415 3.41 -6.25 -6.42
CA PHE A 415 2.45 -6.27 -5.30
C PHE A 415 1.69 -7.57 -5.19
N ILE A 416 1.22 -8.15 -6.30
CA ILE A 416 0.53 -9.43 -6.31
C ILE A 416 1.46 -10.54 -5.82
N CYS A 417 2.69 -10.63 -6.33
CA CYS A 417 3.67 -11.62 -5.89
C CYS A 417 3.93 -11.55 -4.38
N TRP A 418 4.10 -10.33 -3.86
CA TRP A 418 4.26 -10.09 -2.43
C TRP A 418 3.01 -10.46 -1.63
N ALA A 419 1.82 -10.05 -2.07
CA ALA A 419 0.57 -10.31 -1.38
C ALA A 419 0.25 -11.80 -1.31
N VAL A 420 0.49 -12.55 -2.40
CA VAL A 420 0.33 -14.01 -2.44
C VAL A 420 1.26 -14.69 -1.44
N LEU A 421 2.52 -14.24 -1.34
CA LEU A 421 3.46 -14.77 -0.35
C LEU A 421 3.00 -14.49 1.09
N LEU A 422 2.55 -13.27 1.38
CA LEU A 422 2.03 -12.93 2.70
C LEU A 422 0.78 -13.73 3.06
N TYR A 423 -0.14 -13.88 2.11
CA TYR A 423 -1.34 -14.67 2.27
C TYR A 423 -1.01 -16.14 2.56
N ARG A 424 -0.07 -16.73 1.82
CA ARG A 424 0.42 -18.09 2.10
C ARG A 424 0.99 -18.19 3.51
N ASN A 425 1.83 -17.25 3.93
CA ASN A 425 2.45 -17.28 5.26
C ASN A 425 1.39 -17.21 6.37
N ALA A 426 0.35 -16.38 6.20
CA ALA A 426 -0.75 -16.27 7.15
C ALA A 426 -1.67 -17.50 7.19
N THR A 427 -1.89 -18.17 6.05
CA THR A 427 -2.81 -19.32 5.94
C THR A 427 -2.17 -20.65 6.30
N THR A 428 -0.88 -20.84 5.98
CA THR A 428 -0.11 -22.04 6.35
C THR A 428 -0.06 -22.22 7.87
N GLU A 429 -0.05 -21.11 8.60
CA GLU A 429 0.03 -21.12 10.05
C GLU A 429 -1.32 -21.47 10.69
N LYS A 430 -2.42 -20.93 10.17
CA LYS A 430 -3.78 -21.34 10.54
C LYS A 430 -4.00 -22.85 10.33
N ALA A 431 -3.43 -23.40 9.24
CA ALA A 431 -3.46 -24.83 8.92
C ALA A 431 -2.70 -25.70 9.92
N ILE A 432 -1.60 -25.21 10.48
CA ILE A 432 -0.82 -25.92 11.51
C ILE A 432 -1.58 -25.93 12.85
N VAL A 433 -2.22 -24.81 13.20
CA VAL A 433 -2.92 -24.64 14.48
C VAL A 433 -4.26 -25.38 14.52
N ASP A 434 -4.98 -25.45 13.39
CA ASP A 434 -6.27 -26.11 13.29
C ASP A 434 -6.42 -26.87 11.96
N PRO A 435 -5.84 -28.08 11.82
CA PRO A 435 -5.79 -28.81 10.56
C PRO A 435 -7.15 -29.31 10.07
N THR A 436 -8.14 -29.41 10.95
CA THR A 436 -9.47 -29.99 10.65
C THR A 436 -10.48 -28.98 10.15
N THR A 437 -10.34 -27.69 10.49
CA THR A 437 -11.36 -26.67 10.23
C THR A 437 -10.86 -25.43 9.46
N SER A 438 -9.55 -25.28 9.27
CA SER A 438 -9.00 -23.98 8.85
C SER A 438 -8.64 -23.82 7.37
N LEU A 439 -8.50 -24.90 6.61
CA LEU A 439 -7.99 -24.85 5.24
C LEU A 439 -9.10 -24.86 4.18
N PRO A 440 -9.14 -23.86 3.28
CA PRO A 440 -9.94 -23.97 2.05
C PRO A 440 -9.31 -24.99 1.09
N ILE A 441 -10.12 -25.43 0.13
CA ILE A 441 -9.96 -26.40 -0.98
C ILE A 441 -8.59 -26.42 -1.73
N TYR A 442 -7.62 -25.56 -1.42
CA TYR A 442 -6.31 -25.43 -2.10
C TYR A 442 -5.09 -25.82 -1.24
N ARG A 443 -5.29 -26.63 -0.19
CA ARG A 443 -4.24 -27.20 0.67
C ARG A 443 -3.02 -27.67 -0.13
N GLU A 444 -3.27 -28.42 -1.20
CA GLU A 444 -2.26 -29.05 -2.03
C GLU A 444 -1.38 -28.02 -2.79
N LEU A 445 -2.00 -26.93 -3.22
CA LEU A 445 -1.34 -25.92 -4.05
C LEU A 445 -0.43 -24.98 -3.23
N LEU A 446 -0.78 -24.75 -1.97
CA LEU A 446 -0.05 -23.86 -1.07
C LEU A 446 1.05 -24.59 -0.27
N LEU A 447 0.89 -25.90 -0.02
CA LEU A 447 1.86 -26.74 0.69
C LEU A 447 2.85 -27.44 -0.25
N GLY A 448 2.59 -27.45 -1.57
CA GLY A 448 3.42 -28.19 -2.52
C GLY A 448 3.25 -29.70 -2.42
N GLU A 449 2.13 -30.18 -1.86
CA GLU A 449 1.73 -31.58 -1.97
C GLU A 449 1.41 -31.89 -3.44
N ARG A 450 1.85 -33.06 -3.92
CA ARG A 450 1.69 -33.47 -5.32
C ARG A 450 0.19 -33.56 -5.63
N ILE A 451 -0.25 -32.72 -6.55
CA ILE A 451 -1.57 -32.78 -7.16
C ILE A 451 -1.59 -34.08 -8.00
N GLU A 452 -2.26 -35.13 -7.53
CA GLU A 452 -2.49 -36.32 -8.36
C GLU A 452 -3.45 -36.02 -9.53
N ASP A 453 -4.30 -34.99 -9.38
CA ASP A 453 -5.24 -34.54 -10.42
C ASP A 453 -5.03 -33.09 -10.82
N GLY A 454 -4.34 -32.83 -11.95
CA GLY A 454 -3.98 -31.50 -12.49
C GLY A 454 -5.11 -30.47 -12.70
N MET A 455 -6.31 -30.74 -12.20
CA MET A 455 -7.48 -29.88 -12.15
C MET A 455 -7.40 -28.72 -11.14
N ALA A 456 -6.66 -28.84 -10.03
CA ALA A 456 -6.69 -27.83 -8.97
C ALA A 456 -6.13 -26.46 -9.41
N TRP A 457 -5.02 -26.43 -10.15
CA TRP A 457 -4.46 -25.20 -10.72
C TRP A 457 -5.38 -24.59 -11.79
N ARG A 458 -5.99 -25.42 -12.64
CA ARG A 458 -6.97 -24.95 -13.64
C ARG A 458 -8.20 -24.34 -12.98
N LYS A 459 -8.66 -24.90 -11.86
CA LYS A 459 -9.76 -24.34 -11.06
C LYS A 459 -9.37 -23.05 -10.35
N LEU A 460 -8.12 -22.92 -9.87
CA LEU A 460 -7.63 -21.68 -9.25
C LEU A 460 -7.43 -20.58 -10.28
N VAL A 461 -6.77 -20.85 -11.40
CA VAL A 461 -6.62 -19.90 -12.52
C VAL A 461 -7.99 -19.54 -13.08
N GLY A 462 -8.86 -20.52 -13.31
CA GLY A 462 -10.24 -20.30 -13.73
C GLY A 462 -11.03 -19.45 -12.73
N LYS A 463 -10.82 -19.64 -11.42
CA LYS A 463 -11.41 -18.77 -10.39
C LYS A 463 -10.76 -17.41 -10.34
N ILE A 464 -9.45 -17.25 -10.46
CA ILE A 464 -8.83 -15.93 -10.51
C ILE A 464 -9.40 -15.17 -11.71
N ILE A 465 -9.41 -15.77 -12.90
CA ILE A 465 -10.03 -15.21 -14.10
C ILE A 465 -11.51 -14.89 -13.85
N MET A 466 -12.28 -15.83 -13.30
CA MET A 466 -13.70 -15.65 -13.00
C MET A 466 -13.94 -14.57 -11.94
N TRP A 467 -13.10 -14.41 -10.92
CA TRP A 467 -13.21 -13.37 -9.90
C TRP A 467 -12.79 -12.01 -10.47
N THR A 468 -11.81 -11.99 -11.37
CA THR A 468 -11.44 -10.81 -12.15
C THR A 468 -12.57 -10.40 -13.10
N VAL A 469 -13.34 -11.35 -13.64
CA VAL A 469 -14.46 -11.09 -14.57
C VAL A 469 -15.81 -10.85 -13.87
N ILE A 470 -16.07 -11.48 -12.70
CA ILE A 470 -17.37 -11.47 -11.98
C ILE A 470 -17.35 -10.57 -10.73
N GLY A 471 -16.22 -9.92 -10.41
CA GLY A 471 -16.07 -9.03 -9.24
C GLY A 471 -17.06 -7.87 -9.09
N GLY A 472 -18.05 -7.73 -9.97
CA GLY A 472 -19.18 -6.79 -9.87
C GLY A 472 -20.40 -7.23 -9.05
N ARG A 473 -20.55 -8.48 -8.61
CA ARG A 473 -21.73 -8.88 -7.80
C ARG A 473 -21.42 -9.95 -6.75
N SER A 474 -21.48 -9.58 -5.47
CA SER A 474 -22.27 -10.25 -4.40
C SER A 474 -21.74 -9.92 -2.99
N GLY A 475 -22.29 -8.87 -2.38
CA GLY A 475 -22.28 -8.73 -0.93
C GLY A 475 -23.36 -9.60 -0.30
N ARG A 476 -22.99 -10.72 0.32
CA ARG A 476 -23.72 -11.36 1.44
C ARG A 476 -22.87 -12.48 2.03
N TRP A 477 -22.04 -12.14 3.02
CA TRP A 477 -21.50 -13.12 3.94
C TRP A 477 -22.44 -13.18 5.14
N ARG A 478 -23.25 -14.25 5.25
CA ARG A 478 -23.89 -14.61 6.52
C ARG A 478 -22.81 -15.14 7.45
N CYS A 479 -22.65 -14.51 8.60
CA CYS A 479 -21.98 -15.14 9.74
C CYS A 479 -22.86 -16.30 10.22
N CYS A 480 -22.44 -17.54 10.00
CA CYS A 480 -22.91 -18.67 10.81
C CYS A 480 -22.03 -18.73 12.06
N CYS A 481 -22.45 -18.04 13.11
CA CYS A 481 -22.07 -18.34 14.49
C CYS A 481 -23.11 -17.67 15.40
N GLY A 482 -24.06 -18.45 15.90
CA GLY A 482 -25.00 -18.02 16.93
C GLY A 482 -26.38 -18.65 16.79
N SER A 483 -26.55 -19.85 17.33
CA SER A 483 -27.73 -20.28 18.10
C SER A 483 -27.75 -21.82 18.23
N GLU A 484 -27.33 -22.34 19.38
CA GLU A 484 -27.93 -23.55 19.96
C GLU A 484 -27.44 -23.73 21.41
N MET A 485 -28.16 -23.09 22.33
CA MET A 485 -28.32 -23.54 23.71
C MET A 485 -29.64 -22.94 24.20
N ARG A 486 -30.72 -23.69 23.98
CA ARG A 486 -31.99 -23.65 24.71
C ARG A 486 -32.80 -24.90 24.39
N SER A 487 -32.61 -25.92 25.21
CA SER A 487 -33.64 -26.80 25.77
C SER A 487 -32.95 -27.77 26.71
#